data_AF-A0A7M3SAB7-F1
#
_entry.id   AF-A0A7M3SAB7-F1
#
_cell.length_a   1.000
_cell.length_b   1.000
_cell.length_c   1.000
_cell.angle_alpha   90.00
_cell.angle_beta   90.00
_cell.angle_gamma   90.00
#
_symmetry.space_group_name_H-M   'P 1'
#
loop_
_entity.id
_entity.type
_entity.pdbx_description
1 polymer ?
#
loop_
_entity_poly.entity_id
_entity_poly.type
_entity_poly.pdbx_seq_one_letter_code
_entity_poly.pdbx_strand_id
1 'polypeptide(L)'
;MGKYALEHYSPYETYIIRPLPLPEAPANPGRGQYHLVELKWSELEADRGEYDLTRLKEAIRSVHNPVLQITQTPPSWVKAEAEEGFAHLVRRVISALKKEELIGIIISSENSSKRVWDAYLEAAGDITLFAELKKDALLRYLKEKDCSFGILITCSEANWVDCCEKMAEYRLSDTWEKTPVLLSLEDELPGPNIRRESLRWHAGLSNYPLDIGYDFTIRRVVYPQKVESKGGLPIRFWIVNKGSAPCYQDYQVKLCLESELERQEFVLKIDKKTWKLGDITHNEIISLPVLPEGEYTISAGIFFSDGSPMGLDLEEEMKEGYYRLGKVTICSKTAMDLAHAWEDFYPEGYYPLEDPKVPD
;
A
#
# COMPACT_ATOMS: atom_id res chain seq x y z
N MET A 1 -18.77 6.56 -31.68
CA MET A 1 -17.67 7.52 -31.39
C MET A 1 -18.07 8.87 -31.93
N GLY A 2 -18.21 9.88 -31.07
CA GLY A 2 -18.69 11.21 -31.45
C GLY A 2 -17.59 12.03 -32.12
N LYS A 3 -17.95 12.78 -33.18
CA LYS A 3 -17.08 13.69 -33.96
C LYS A 3 -16.36 14.78 -33.12
N TYR A 4 -16.70 14.90 -31.84
CA TYR A 4 -16.19 15.89 -30.89
C TYR A 4 -15.41 15.27 -29.72
N ALA A 5 -15.06 13.98 -29.79
CA ALA A 5 -14.20 13.39 -28.79
C ALA A 5 -12.82 14.05 -28.83
N LEU A 6 -12.39 14.60 -27.68
CA LEU A 6 -11.07 15.22 -27.46
C LEU A 6 -9.90 14.27 -27.80
N GLU A 7 -10.18 12.98 -27.97
CA GLU A 7 -9.26 11.94 -28.41
C GLU A 7 -8.65 12.21 -29.80
N HIS A 8 -9.29 13.05 -30.63
CA HIS A 8 -8.79 13.45 -31.95
C HIS A 8 -7.95 14.75 -31.97
N TYR A 9 -7.73 15.38 -30.81
CA TYR A 9 -7.07 16.69 -30.72
C TYR A 9 -5.62 16.61 -30.23
N SER A 10 -4.96 15.46 -30.28
CA SER A 10 -3.51 15.41 -30.00
C SER A 10 -2.73 16.02 -31.17
N PRO A 11 -1.84 16.99 -30.94
CA PRO A 11 -1.07 17.61 -32.02
C PRO A 11 0.05 16.69 -32.55
N TYR A 12 0.27 15.55 -31.91
CA TYR A 12 1.19 14.49 -32.31
C TYR A 12 0.50 13.11 -32.27
N GLU A 13 1.03 12.17 -33.06
CA GLU A 13 0.57 10.78 -33.07
C GLU A 13 0.82 10.12 -31.70
N THR A 14 -0.22 9.49 -31.14
CA THR A 14 -0.15 8.82 -29.84
C THR A 14 -0.57 7.36 -29.93
N TYR A 15 0.02 6.52 -29.08
CA TYR A 15 -0.56 5.26 -28.68
C TYR A 15 -1.52 5.47 -27.51
N ILE A 16 -2.64 4.74 -27.54
CA ILE A 16 -3.60 4.65 -26.43
C ILE A 16 -3.73 3.17 -26.11
N ILE A 17 -3.21 2.77 -24.96
CA ILE A 17 -3.23 1.38 -24.50
C ILE A 17 -4.22 1.26 -23.36
N ARG A 18 -5.01 0.19 -23.39
CA ARG A 18 -6.00 -0.17 -22.36
C ARG A 18 -5.80 -1.64 -21.98
N PRO A 19 -4.87 -1.93 -21.06
CA PRO A 19 -4.64 -3.28 -20.57
C PRO A 19 -5.91 -3.90 -19.97
N LEU A 20 -6.00 -5.23 -20.01
CA LEU A 20 -7.11 -5.96 -19.42
C LEU A 20 -6.77 -6.36 -17.97
N PRO A 21 -7.72 -6.28 -17.03
CA PRO A 21 -7.50 -6.73 -15.66
C PRO A 21 -7.57 -8.26 -15.53
N LEU A 22 -6.90 -8.79 -14.52
CA LEU A 22 -7.02 -10.19 -14.11
C LEU A 22 -8.43 -10.47 -13.54
N PRO A 23 -8.87 -11.74 -13.56
CA PRO A 23 -10.10 -12.16 -12.89
C PRO A 23 -10.00 -12.10 -11.36
N GLU A 24 -8.80 -12.31 -10.83
CA GLU A 24 -8.48 -12.24 -9.41
C GLU A 24 -7.29 -11.33 -9.18
N ALA A 25 -7.38 -10.57 -8.11
CA ALA A 25 -6.39 -9.57 -7.78
C ALA A 25 -5.06 -10.23 -7.34
N PRO A 26 -3.89 -9.69 -7.75
CA PRO A 26 -2.60 -10.32 -7.47
C PRO A 26 -2.26 -10.29 -5.98
N ALA A 27 -1.66 -11.39 -5.52
CA ALA A 27 -1.12 -11.50 -4.17
C ALA A 27 0.06 -10.54 -3.99
N ASN A 28 -0.05 -9.64 -3.02
CA ASN A 28 0.98 -8.66 -2.67
C ASN A 28 1.11 -8.53 -1.15
N PRO A 29 2.26 -8.10 -0.60
CA PRO A 29 2.38 -7.83 0.83
C PRO A 29 1.49 -6.64 1.23
N GLY A 30 0.92 -6.68 2.44
CA GLY A 30 0.08 -5.60 2.97
C GLY A 30 -1.36 -5.55 2.44
N ARG A 31 -1.83 -6.61 1.78
CA ARG A 31 -3.26 -6.82 1.44
C ARG A 31 -3.70 -8.23 1.82
N GLY A 32 -5.00 -8.44 1.92
CA GLY A 32 -5.60 -9.74 2.16
C GLY A 32 -5.40 -10.26 3.58
N GLN A 33 -4.82 -11.45 3.74
CA GLN A 33 -4.67 -12.07 5.05
C GLN A 33 -3.43 -11.56 5.80
N TYR A 34 -3.59 -11.23 7.09
CA TYR A 34 -2.47 -11.08 8.03
C TYR A 34 -2.37 -12.30 8.95
N HIS A 35 -1.17 -12.52 9.48
CA HIS A 35 -0.92 -13.59 10.45
C HIS A 35 -0.50 -13.00 11.78
N LEU A 36 -1.23 -13.36 12.84
CA LEU A 36 -0.91 -12.94 14.20
C LEU A 36 0.30 -13.74 14.70
N VAL A 37 1.36 -13.04 15.07
CA VAL A 37 2.49 -13.59 15.80
C VAL A 37 2.30 -13.20 17.26
N GLU A 38 1.77 -14.13 18.05
CA GLU A 38 1.57 -13.92 19.48
C GLU A 38 2.73 -14.50 20.28
N LEU A 39 3.38 -13.66 21.09
CA LEU A 39 4.50 -14.06 21.94
C LEU A 39 4.26 -13.58 23.37
N LYS A 40 4.60 -14.43 24.34
CA LYS A 40 4.46 -14.09 25.76
C LYS A 40 5.72 -13.39 26.26
N TRP A 41 5.58 -12.45 27.20
CA TRP A 41 6.75 -11.88 27.89
C TRP A 41 7.64 -13.00 28.48
N SER A 42 7.06 -13.98 29.16
CA SER A 42 7.80 -15.12 29.72
C SER A 42 8.60 -15.95 28.71
N GLU A 43 8.23 -15.91 27.42
CA GLU A 43 8.94 -16.60 26.34
C GLU A 43 10.07 -15.75 25.75
N LEU A 44 9.89 -14.43 25.74
CA LEU A 44 10.85 -13.48 25.22
C LEU A 44 11.94 -13.11 26.23
N GLU A 45 11.67 -13.21 27.53
CA GLU A 45 12.59 -12.91 28.62
C GLU A 45 12.42 -13.93 29.76
N ALA A 46 12.75 -15.19 29.48
CA ALA A 46 12.63 -16.28 30.45
C ALA A 46 13.47 -16.02 31.71
N ASP A 47 14.67 -15.47 31.52
CA ASP A 47 15.58 -15.01 32.56
C ASP A 47 15.80 -13.49 32.45
N ARG A 48 15.96 -12.81 33.58
CA ARG A 48 16.00 -11.34 33.63
C ARG A 48 17.13 -10.78 32.76
N GLY A 49 16.78 -9.96 31.77
CA GLY A 49 17.72 -9.32 30.85
C GLY A 49 18.20 -10.21 29.71
N GLU A 50 17.80 -11.48 29.67
CA GLU A 50 18.10 -12.41 28.58
C GLU A 50 16.94 -12.44 27.59
N TYR A 51 17.05 -11.58 26.55
CA TYR A 51 16.01 -11.43 25.54
C TYR A 51 16.22 -12.40 24.36
N ASP A 52 15.26 -13.27 24.09
CA ASP A 52 15.25 -14.15 22.92
C ASP A 52 14.76 -13.41 21.66
N LEU A 53 15.61 -12.49 21.17
CA LEU A 53 15.34 -11.71 19.97
C LEU A 53 15.50 -12.53 18.67
N THR A 54 16.18 -13.67 18.73
CA THR A 54 16.35 -14.57 17.59
C THR A 54 15.02 -15.26 17.29
N ARG A 55 14.39 -15.87 18.30
CA ARG A 55 13.07 -16.49 18.16
C ARG A 55 12.01 -15.49 17.67
N LEU A 56 12.03 -14.27 18.19
CA LEU A 56 11.15 -13.19 17.73
C LEU A 56 11.26 -12.95 16.21
N LYS A 57 12.48 -12.82 15.70
CA LYS A 57 12.72 -12.55 14.26
C LYS A 57 12.37 -13.74 13.41
N GLU A 58 12.69 -14.96 13.86
CA GLU A 58 12.31 -16.19 13.17
C GLU A 58 10.79 -16.33 13.07
N ALA A 59 10.07 -16.08 14.16
CA ALA A 59 8.61 -16.10 14.17
C ALA A 59 8.01 -15.11 13.16
N ILE A 60 8.47 -13.86 13.14
CA ILE A 60 8.02 -12.84 12.19
C ILE A 60 8.31 -13.23 10.73
N ARG A 61 9.53 -13.67 10.43
CA ARG A 61 9.93 -14.02 9.05
C ARG A 61 9.26 -15.28 8.52
N SER A 62 8.75 -16.14 9.40
CA SER A 62 8.11 -17.39 9.02
C SER A 62 6.69 -17.25 8.47
N VAL A 63 6.07 -16.06 8.58
CA VAL A 63 4.69 -15.83 8.18
C VAL A 63 4.57 -14.64 7.23
N HIS A 64 3.57 -14.69 6.34
CA HIS A 64 3.26 -13.57 5.45
C HIS A 64 2.40 -12.53 6.19
N ASN A 65 2.63 -11.24 5.92
CA ASN A 65 1.93 -10.13 6.57
C ASN A 65 1.89 -10.27 8.12
N PRO A 66 3.04 -10.34 8.81
CA PRO A 66 3.08 -10.54 10.25
C PRO A 66 2.53 -9.31 11.00
N VAL A 67 1.64 -9.56 11.95
CA VAL A 67 1.20 -8.60 12.97
C VAL A 67 1.62 -9.13 14.32
N LEU A 68 2.44 -8.38 15.06
CA LEU A 68 2.96 -8.82 16.35
C LEU A 68 2.02 -8.43 17.49
N GLN A 69 1.77 -9.35 18.42
CA GLN A 69 1.16 -9.06 19.70
C GLN A 69 2.02 -9.67 20.82
N ILE A 70 2.30 -8.85 21.84
CA ILE A 70 3.03 -9.29 23.02
C ILE A 70 2.06 -9.32 24.21
N THR A 71 1.86 -10.51 24.78
CA THR A 71 0.99 -10.66 25.94
C THR A 71 1.75 -10.46 27.25
N GLN A 72 1.09 -9.83 28.23
CA GLN A 72 1.64 -9.50 29.54
C GLN A 72 1.62 -10.71 30.47
N THR A 73 2.21 -11.81 30.03
CA THR A 73 2.41 -13.02 30.85
C THR A 73 3.80 -12.96 31.48
N PRO A 74 3.94 -12.50 32.74
CA PRO A 74 5.25 -12.27 33.34
C PRO A 74 6.01 -13.59 33.60
N PRO A 75 7.34 -13.61 33.41
CA PRO A 75 8.19 -14.72 33.82
C PRO A 75 8.28 -14.85 35.36
N SER A 76 8.72 -16.02 35.82
CA SER A 76 8.74 -16.39 37.25
C SER A 76 9.65 -15.51 38.13
N TRP A 77 10.61 -14.80 37.53
CA TRP A 77 11.51 -13.90 38.24
C TRP A 77 10.90 -12.52 38.55
N VAL A 78 9.75 -12.17 37.96
CA VAL A 78 9.05 -10.90 38.23
C VAL A 78 8.29 -11.01 39.55
N LYS A 79 8.75 -10.30 40.58
CA LYS A 79 8.22 -10.40 41.95
C LYS A 79 7.41 -9.18 42.43
N ALA A 80 7.56 -8.01 41.76
CA ALA A 80 6.75 -6.79 41.88
C ALA A 80 7.13 -5.82 40.74
N GLU A 81 6.28 -4.81 40.43
CA GLU A 81 6.48 -3.84 39.32
C GLU A 81 6.55 -4.44 37.91
N ALA A 82 5.62 -5.36 37.60
CA ALA A 82 5.51 -5.99 36.29
C ALA A 82 5.39 -4.99 35.12
N GLU A 83 4.78 -3.82 35.35
CA GLU A 83 4.60 -2.81 34.32
C GLU A 83 5.93 -2.22 33.82
N GLU A 84 6.90 -1.95 34.70
CA GLU A 84 8.19 -1.37 34.29
C GLU A 84 9.03 -2.40 33.54
N GLY A 85 9.02 -3.65 34.02
CA GLY A 85 9.68 -4.75 33.31
C GLY A 85 9.08 -4.93 31.91
N PHE A 86 7.75 -4.91 31.79
CA PHE A 86 7.09 -5.06 30.50
C PHE A 86 7.34 -3.86 29.58
N ALA A 87 7.31 -2.64 30.10
CA ALA A 87 7.66 -1.44 29.34
C ALA A 87 9.11 -1.50 28.81
N HIS A 88 10.05 -2.03 29.59
CA HIS A 88 11.42 -2.25 29.14
C HIS A 88 11.51 -3.33 28.05
N LEU A 89 10.80 -4.45 28.21
CA LEU A 89 10.69 -5.49 27.19
C LEU A 89 10.16 -4.91 25.87
N VAL A 90 9.05 -4.16 25.91
CA VAL A 90 8.43 -3.54 24.73
C VAL A 90 9.44 -2.69 23.97
N ARG A 91 10.15 -1.79 24.66
CA ARG A 91 11.19 -0.95 24.03
C ARG A 91 12.28 -1.80 23.38
N ARG A 92 12.72 -2.86 24.06
CA ARG A 92 13.77 -3.75 23.57
C ARG A 92 13.34 -4.54 22.34
N VAL A 93 12.14 -5.12 22.37
CA VAL A 93 11.54 -5.89 21.29
C VAL A 93 11.34 -5.00 20.06
N ILE A 94 10.64 -3.87 20.20
CA ILE A 94 10.37 -2.98 19.07
C ILE A 94 11.66 -2.43 18.47
N SER A 95 12.65 -2.08 19.30
CA SER A 95 13.96 -1.66 18.79
C SER A 95 14.67 -2.73 17.96
N ALA A 96 14.42 -4.03 18.21
CA ALA A 96 15.01 -5.12 17.45
C ALA A 96 14.33 -5.34 16.09
N LEU A 97 13.13 -4.79 15.88
CA LEU A 97 12.27 -4.97 14.72
C LEU A 97 12.41 -3.90 13.63
N LYS A 98 13.17 -2.82 13.86
CA LYS A 98 13.30 -1.69 12.92
C LYS A 98 13.73 -2.04 11.48
N LYS A 99 14.23 -3.25 11.24
CA LYS A 99 14.68 -3.74 9.93
C LYS A 99 13.91 -4.98 9.45
N GLU A 100 12.90 -5.40 10.21
CA GLU A 100 12.10 -6.56 9.85
C GLU A 100 10.86 -6.09 9.10
N GLU A 101 10.45 -6.86 8.11
CA GLU A 101 9.18 -6.63 7.42
C GLU A 101 8.04 -7.05 8.34
N LEU A 102 7.25 -6.06 8.79
CA LEU A 102 6.00 -6.33 9.50
C LEU A 102 4.92 -5.32 9.15
N ILE A 103 3.66 -5.76 9.29
CA ILE A 103 2.50 -4.89 9.10
C ILE A 103 2.36 -3.91 10.28
N GLY A 104 2.64 -4.39 11.49
CA GLY A 104 2.69 -3.56 12.69
C GLY A 104 2.44 -4.35 13.97
N ILE A 105 2.28 -3.63 15.07
CA ILE A 105 2.25 -4.19 16.42
C ILE A 105 0.95 -3.81 17.12
N ILE A 106 0.22 -4.79 17.64
CA ILE A 106 -0.96 -4.55 18.47
C ILE A 106 -0.50 -4.10 19.85
N ILE A 107 -0.97 -2.94 20.30
CA ILE A 107 -0.67 -2.40 21.61
C ILE A 107 -1.35 -3.26 22.67
N SER A 108 -0.55 -3.86 23.54
CA SER A 108 -1.06 -4.61 24.69
C SER A 108 -1.86 -3.68 25.61
N SER A 109 -3.09 -4.07 25.91
CA SER A 109 -4.03 -3.31 26.75
C SER A 109 -4.54 -4.10 27.97
N GLU A 110 -4.12 -5.35 28.11
CA GLU A 110 -4.48 -6.21 29.24
C GLU A 110 -3.81 -5.66 30.51
N ASN A 111 -4.63 -5.16 31.45
CA ASN A 111 -4.18 -4.58 32.73
C ASN A 111 -3.15 -3.44 32.60
N SER A 112 -3.08 -2.79 31.44
CA SER A 112 -1.96 -1.93 31.07
C SER A 112 -2.12 -0.50 31.58
N SER A 113 -1.01 0.09 32.02
CA SER A 113 -0.93 1.49 32.42
C SER A 113 -0.42 2.39 31.29
N LYS A 114 -0.59 3.71 31.45
CA LYS A 114 -0.06 4.73 30.52
C LYS A 114 1.43 4.55 30.22
N ARG A 115 2.19 4.01 31.18
CA ARG A 115 3.63 3.78 31.06
C ARG A 115 3.99 2.73 30.02
N VAL A 116 3.18 1.67 29.89
CA VAL A 116 3.33 0.66 28.84
C VAL A 116 3.00 1.26 27.48
N TRP A 117 1.93 2.05 27.39
CA TRP A 117 1.56 2.72 26.13
C TRP A 117 2.63 3.72 25.68
N ASP A 118 3.22 4.47 26.60
CA ASP A 118 4.36 5.34 26.31
C ASP A 118 5.55 4.55 25.76
N ALA A 119 5.84 3.37 26.31
CA ALA A 119 6.91 2.51 25.81
C ALA A 119 6.71 2.07 24.35
N TYR A 120 5.45 1.76 23.96
CA TYR A 120 5.13 1.49 22.55
C TYR A 120 5.35 2.73 21.68
N LEU A 121 4.79 3.87 22.07
CA LEU A 121 4.86 5.12 21.30
C LEU A 121 6.31 5.61 21.13
N GLU A 122 7.12 5.54 22.18
CA GLU A 122 8.53 5.95 22.17
C GLU A 122 9.39 5.05 21.25
N ALA A 123 9.08 3.75 21.20
CA ALA A 123 9.93 2.78 20.51
C ALA A 123 9.54 2.54 19.04
N ALA A 124 8.27 2.77 18.67
CA ALA A 124 7.70 2.40 17.38
C ALA A 124 8.49 2.93 16.17
N GLY A 125 8.94 4.19 16.21
CA GLY A 125 9.53 4.83 15.03
C GLY A 125 8.52 4.81 13.87
N ASP A 126 8.89 4.18 12.76
CA ASP A 126 8.04 4.04 11.56
C ASP A 126 7.11 2.81 11.60
N ILE A 127 7.21 1.97 12.63
CA ILE A 127 6.37 0.78 12.76
C ILE A 127 4.95 1.22 13.15
N THR A 128 3.95 0.75 12.38
CA THR A 128 2.55 1.03 12.71
C THR A 128 2.15 0.34 14.02
N LEU A 129 1.58 1.11 14.94
CA LEU A 129 0.94 0.57 16.14
C LEU A 129 -0.56 0.43 15.90
N PHE A 130 -1.14 -0.70 16.31
CA PHE A 130 -2.57 -0.97 16.21
C PHE A 130 -3.23 -0.87 17.57
N ALA A 131 -4.34 -0.12 17.62
CA ALA A 131 -5.22 -0.06 18.77
C ALA A 131 -6.50 -0.86 18.50
N GLU A 132 -6.86 -1.74 19.43
CA GLU A 132 -8.14 -2.44 19.41
C GLU A 132 -9.31 -1.47 19.61
N LEU A 133 -10.31 -1.55 18.74
CA LEU A 133 -11.49 -0.67 18.77
C LEU A 133 -12.28 -0.76 20.09
N LYS A 134 -12.26 -1.92 20.75
CA LYS A 134 -12.98 -2.17 22.01
C LYS A 134 -12.26 -1.61 23.24
N LYS A 135 -11.06 -1.02 23.11
CA LYS A 135 -10.23 -0.56 24.24
C LYS A 135 -10.33 0.95 24.45
N ASP A 136 -11.44 1.39 25.04
CA ASP A 136 -11.77 2.82 25.25
C ASP A 136 -10.64 3.64 25.89
N ALA A 137 -10.00 3.11 26.95
CA ALA A 137 -8.95 3.83 27.67
C ALA A 137 -7.71 4.08 26.79
N LEU A 138 -7.34 3.12 25.95
CA LEU A 138 -6.24 3.24 25.00
C LEU A 138 -6.60 4.24 23.89
N LEU A 139 -7.78 4.13 23.30
CA LEU A 139 -8.21 5.04 22.23
C LEU A 139 -8.22 6.50 22.69
N ARG A 140 -8.76 6.79 23.88
CA ARG A 140 -8.71 8.13 24.47
C ARG A 140 -7.29 8.60 24.67
N TYR A 141 -6.43 7.74 25.19
CA TYR A 141 -5.02 8.06 25.41
C TYR A 141 -4.29 8.44 24.11
N LEU A 142 -4.44 7.64 23.06
CA LEU A 142 -3.78 7.88 21.78
C LEU A 142 -4.30 9.16 21.09
N LYS A 143 -5.61 9.43 21.20
CA LYS A 143 -6.21 10.68 20.70
C LYS A 143 -5.73 11.91 21.48
N GLU A 144 -5.63 11.83 22.80
CA GLU A 144 -5.08 12.92 23.64
C GLU A 144 -3.62 13.24 23.29
N LYS A 145 -2.86 12.23 22.85
CA LYS A 145 -1.46 12.37 22.43
C LYS A 145 -1.28 12.78 20.95
N ASP A 146 -2.37 12.93 20.20
CA ASP A 146 -2.36 13.24 18.76
C ASP A 146 -1.44 12.29 17.94
N CYS A 147 -1.42 11.02 18.31
CA CYS A 147 -0.60 10.01 17.62
C CYS A 147 -1.40 9.34 16.50
N SER A 148 -0.74 9.06 15.38
CA SER A 148 -1.31 8.22 14.32
C SER A 148 -1.20 6.75 14.72
N PHE A 149 -2.28 5.98 14.54
CA PHE A 149 -2.32 4.56 14.85
C PHE A 149 -3.29 3.83 13.90
N GLY A 150 -2.96 2.59 13.55
CA GLY A 150 -3.87 1.70 12.86
C GLY A 150 -4.94 1.15 13.80
N ILE A 151 -6.04 0.66 13.23
CA ILE A 151 -7.19 0.17 14.02
C ILE A 151 -7.28 -1.34 13.86
N LEU A 152 -7.47 -2.06 14.96
CA LEU A 152 -7.87 -3.46 14.96
C LEU A 152 -9.35 -3.56 15.34
N ILE A 153 -10.18 -4.03 14.40
CA ILE A 153 -11.61 -4.22 14.57
C ILE A 153 -11.90 -5.71 14.76
N THR A 154 -12.13 -6.12 16.00
CA THR A 154 -12.64 -7.46 16.30
C THR A 154 -14.15 -7.50 16.11
N CYS A 155 -14.61 -8.20 15.08
CA CYS A 155 -16.00 -8.14 14.64
C CYS A 155 -16.60 -9.49 14.22
N SER A 156 -17.93 -9.55 14.27
CA SER A 156 -18.80 -10.66 13.86
C SER A 156 -20.16 -10.12 13.40
N GLU A 157 -20.96 -10.96 12.76
CA GLU A 157 -22.33 -10.59 12.38
C GLU A 157 -23.21 -10.18 13.57
N ALA A 158 -22.84 -10.59 14.79
CA ALA A 158 -23.55 -10.21 16.00
C ALA A 158 -23.23 -8.80 16.51
N ASN A 159 -22.04 -8.24 16.19
CA ASN A 159 -21.53 -7.01 16.82
C ASN A 159 -21.10 -5.90 15.84
N TRP A 160 -21.38 -6.04 14.54
CA TRP A 160 -20.97 -5.06 13.53
C TRP A 160 -21.53 -3.65 13.80
N VAL A 161 -22.74 -3.55 14.37
CA VAL A 161 -23.36 -2.26 14.73
C VAL A 161 -22.55 -1.56 15.81
N ASP A 162 -22.19 -2.27 16.89
CA ASP A 162 -21.37 -1.74 17.99
C ASP A 162 -20.01 -1.24 17.46
N CYS A 163 -19.43 -1.96 16.49
CA CYS A 163 -18.19 -1.53 15.84
C CYS A 163 -18.37 -0.20 15.09
N CYS A 164 -19.47 -0.05 14.33
CA CYS A 164 -19.79 1.21 13.66
C CYS A 164 -19.99 2.37 14.65
N GLU A 165 -20.72 2.13 15.75
CA GLU A 165 -20.94 3.12 16.79
C GLU A 165 -19.63 3.58 17.42
N LYS A 166 -18.73 2.64 17.74
CA LYS A 166 -17.40 2.94 18.30
C LYS A 166 -16.51 3.71 17.32
N MET A 167 -16.50 3.33 16.04
CA MET A 167 -15.77 4.08 15.00
C MET A 167 -16.25 5.54 14.92
N ALA A 168 -17.57 5.76 15.02
CA ALA A 168 -18.16 7.10 15.02
C ALA A 168 -17.86 7.87 16.32
N GLU A 169 -18.01 7.23 17.49
CA GLU A 169 -17.74 7.81 18.82
C GLU A 169 -16.33 8.43 18.87
N TYR A 170 -15.33 7.70 18.38
CA TYR A 170 -13.93 8.12 18.39
C TYR A 170 -13.48 8.86 17.12
N ARG A 171 -14.39 9.13 16.17
CA ARG A 171 -14.10 9.78 14.88
C ARG A 171 -12.90 9.11 14.18
N LEU A 172 -13.06 7.82 13.92
CA LEU A 172 -12.02 6.97 13.34
C LEU A 172 -12.23 6.68 11.85
N SER A 173 -13.31 7.19 11.25
CA SER A 173 -13.72 6.93 9.87
C SER A 173 -12.70 7.34 8.80
N ASP A 174 -11.79 8.27 9.08
CA ASP A 174 -10.77 8.73 8.11
C ASP A 174 -9.37 8.16 8.42
N THR A 175 -9.25 7.29 9.43
CA THR A 175 -7.95 6.75 9.88
C THR A 175 -7.28 5.90 8.80
N TRP A 176 -8.09 5.20 8.00
CA TRP A 176 -7.65 4.40 6.86
C TRP A 176 -6.90 5.20 5.80
N GLU A 177 -7.04 6.53 5.76
CA GLU A 177 -6.30 7.33 4.77
C GLU A 177 -4.79 7.35 5.03
N LYS A 178 -4.37 7.07 6.27
CA LYS A 178 -2.98 7.17 6.72
C LYS A 178 -2.42 5.88 7.28
N THR A 179 -3.27 5.09 7.94
CA THR A 179 -2.85 3.89 8.64
C THR A 179 -3.82 2.73 8.40
N PRO A 180 -3.32 1.50 8.32
CA PRO A 180 -4.13 0.33 8.04
C PRO A 180 -5.23 0.08 9.07
N VAL A 181 -6.33 -0.50 8.59
CA VAL A 181 -7.41 -1.09 9.39
C VAL A 181 -7.34 -2.60 9.24
N LEU A 182 -7.20 -3.30 10.37
CA LEU A 182 -7.18 -4.75 10.46
C LEU A 182 -8.55 -5.27 10.92
N LEU A 183 -9.01 -6.36 10.32
CA LEU A 183 -10.18 -7.09 10.78
C LEU A 183 -9.77 -8.37 11.50
N SER A 184 -10.25 -8.54 12.73
CA SER A 184 -10.22 -9.81 13.42
C SER A 184 -11.64 -10.37 13.44
N LEU A 185 -11.94 -11.26 12.50
CA LEU A 185 -13.23 -11.93 12.43
C LEU A 185 -13.30 -13.00 13.51
N GLU A 186 -14.39 -12.98 14.28
CA GLU A 186 -14.72 -14.03 15.26
C GLU A 186 -15.48 -15.20 14.59
N ASP A 187 -16.19 -14.92 13.49
CA ASP A 187 -16.91 -15.92 12.69
C ASP A 187 -15.96 -16.60 11.68
N GLU A 188 -16.16 -17.89 11.40
CA GLU A 188 -15.37 -18.62 10.40
C GLU A 188 -15.49 -18.04 8.98
N LEU A 189 -16.64 -17.44 8.66
CA LEU A 189 -16.90 -16.77 7.40
C LEU A 189 -17.64 -15.45 7.65
N PRO A 190 -17.23 -14.35 6.99
CA PRO A 190 -17.93 -13.08 7.15
C PRO A 190 -19.31 -13.17 6.49
N GLY A 191 -20.34 -12.81 7.24
CA GLY A 191 -21.69 -12.65 6.72
C GLY A 191 -21.83 -11.36 5.88
N PRO A 192 -23.06 -11.04 5.46
CA PRO A 192 -23.32 -9.95 4.52
C PRO A 192 -23.03 -8.56 5.12
N ASN A 193 -23.24 -8.36 6.43
CA ASN A 193 -22.99 -7.06 7.04
C ASN A 193 -21.51 -6.82 7.20
N ILE A 194 -20.75 -7.80 7.67
CA ILE A 194 -19.29 -7.71 7.80
C ILE A 194 -18.64 -7.49 6.44
N ARG A 195 -19.10 -8.18 5.37
CA ARG A 195 -18.60 -7.93 4.00
C ARG A 195 -18.85 -6.51 3.51
N ARG A 196 -19.99 -5.91 3.89
CA ARG A 196 -20.31 -4.53 3.53
C ARG A 196 -19.48 -3.55 4.35
N GLU A 197 -19.41 -3.76 5.66
CA GLU A 197 -18.72 -2.85 6.56
C GLU A 197 -17.20 -2.94 6.45
N SER A 198 -16.62 -4.09 6.10
CA SER A 198 -15.18 -4.20 5.80
C SER A 198 -14.75 -3.24 4.69
N LEU A 199 -15.57 -3.09 3.64
CA LEU A 199 -15.33 -2.15 2.55
C LEU A 199 -15.50 -0.69 3.01
N ARG A 200 -16.52 -0.41 3.83
CA ARG A 200 -16.79 0.95 4.36
C ARG A 200 -15.78 1.42 5.39
N TRP A 201 -15.23 0.51 6.18
CA TRP A 201 -14.13 0.78 7.10
C TRP A 201 -12.78 0.81 6.38
N HIS A 202 -12.76 0.56 5.07
CA HIS A 202 -11.55 0.53 4.26
C HIS A 202 -10.51 -0.44 4.82
N ALA A 203 -10.97 -1.63 5.21
CA ALA A 203 -10.13 -2.68 5.76
C ALA A 203 -9.01 -3.04 4.77
N GLY A 204 -7.77 -3.06 5.27
CA GLY A 204 -6.60 -3.40 4.49
C GLY A 204 -6.25 -4.88 4.58
N LEU A 205 -6.39 -5.46 5.77
CA LEU A 205 -6.11 -6.88 6.03
C LEU A 205 -7.12 -7.50 7.00
N SER A 206 -7.20 -8.84 6.97
CA SER A 206 -8.06 -9.66 7.81
C SER A 206 -7.30 -10.88 8.33
N ASN A 207 -7.68 -11.42 9.49
CA ASN A 207 -7.14 -12.71 9.98
C ASN A 207 -7.59 -13.91 9.13
N TYR A 208 -8.60 -13.72 8.27
CA TYR A 208 -9.06 -14.67 7.26
C TYR A 208 -8.71 -14.21 5.82
N PRO A 209 -8.57 -15.13 4.86
CA PRO A 209 -8.25 -14.81 3.47
C PRO A 209 -9.45 -14.15 2.76
N LEU A 210 -9.56 -12.84 2.89
CA LEU A 210 -10.50 -12.01 2.16
C LEU A 210 -9.78 -11.23 1.06
N ASP A 211 -10.47 -10.99 -0.04
CA ASP A 211 -9.99 -10.09 -1.08
C ASP A 211 -10.27 -8.63 -0.69
N ILE A 212 -9.37 -8.10 0.13
CA ILE A 212 -9.36 -6.73 0.66
C ILE A 212 -7.93 -6.18 0.63
N GLY A 213 -7.78 -4.88 0.81
CA GLY A 213 -6.51 -4.17 0.68
C GLY A 213 -6.46 -3.35 -0.60
N TYR A 214 -5.25 -3.03 -1.07
CA TYR A 214 -5.07 -2.31 -2.33
C TYR A 214 -5.05 -3.27 -3.51
N ASP A 215 -5.46 -2.76 -4.67
CA ASP A 215 -5.45 -3.49 -5.94
C ASP A 215 -5.30 -2.51 -7.11
N PHE A 216 -4.07 -2.30 -7.55
CA PHE A 216 -3.76 -1.34 -8.61
C PHE A 216 -3.84 -1.97 -9.99
N THR A 217 -4.55 -1.32 -10.92
CA THR A 217 -4.51 -1.64 -12.35
C THR A 217 -4.32 -0.38 -13.19
N ILE A 218 -3.73 -0.54 -14.37
CA ILE A 218 -3.60 0.52 -15.37
C ILE A 218 -4.81 0.44 -16.30
N ARG A 219 -5.77 1.36 -16.17
CA ARG A 219 -6.94 1.41 -17.07
C ARG A 219 -6.60 1.96 -18.44
N ARG A 220 -5.70 2.95 -18.50
CA ARG A 220 -5.31 3.62 -19.73
C ARG A 220 -3.93 4.22 -19.59
N VAL A 221 -3.11 4.09 -20.63
CA VAL A 221 -1.89 4.87 -20.80
C VAL A 221 -1.85 5.51 -22.19
N VAL A 222 -1.38 6.76 -22.25
CA VAL A 222 -1.25 7.51 -23.50
C VAL A 222 0.14 8.11 -23.59
N TYR A 223 0.81 7.88 -24.72
CA TYR A 223 2.16 8.39 -24.99
C TYR A 223 2.41 8.57 -26.51
N PRO A 224 3.34 9.43 -26.94
CA PRO A 224 3.69 9.62 -28.36
C PRO A 224 4.21 8.36 -29.04
N GLN A 225 3.97 8.23 -30.34
CA GLN A 225 4.57 7.15 -31.12
C GLN A 225 6.07 7.37 -31.39
N LYS A 226 6.49 8.64 -31.48
CA LYS A 226 7.87 9.06 -31.77
C LYS A 226 8.32 10.12 -30.78
N VAL A 227 9.56 10.03 -30.30
CA VAL A 227 10.18 10.99 -29.39
C VAL A 227 11.63 11.26 -29.81
N GLU A 228 12.14 12.44 -29.49
CA GLU A 228 13.54 12.79 -29.77
C GLU A 228 14.48 12.18 -28.73
N SER A 229 15.65 11.75 -29.19
CA SER A 229 16.81 11.56 -28.30
C SER A 229 17.16 12.89 -27.62
N LYS A 230 17.41 12.89 -26.31
CA LYS A 230 17.50 14.09 -25.45
C LYS A 230 16.20 14.94 -25.33
N GLY A 231 15.07 14.46 -25.85
CA GLY A 231 13.79 15.15 -25.80
C GLY A 231 12.94 14.81 -24.56
N GLY A 232 11.66 15.15 -24.65
CA GLY A 232 10.65 14.78 -23.64
C GLY A 232 9.78 13.61 -24.11
N LEU A 233 9.50 12.67 -23.20
CA LEU A 233 8.46 11.66 -23.33
C LEU A 233 7.27 12.04 -22.44
N PRO A 234 6.26 12.74 -22.97
CA PRO A 234 5.01 12.98 -22.26
C PRO A 234 4.22 11.67 -22.14
N ILE A 235 4.00 11.23 -20.90
CA ILE A 235 3.20 10.06 -20.57
C ILE A 235 2.02 10.46 -19.69
N ARG A 236 0.88 9.82 -19.94
CA ARG A 236 -0.35 10.01 -19.15
C ARG A 236 -0.88 8.65 -18.73
N PHE A 237 -0.92 8.41 -17.44
CA PHE A 237 -1.50 7.24 -16.81
C PHE A 237 -2.87 7.57 -16.25
N TRP A 238 -3.81 6.65 -16.47
CA TRP A 238 -5.00 6.48 -15.67
C TRP A 238 -4.91 5.11 -15.00
N ILE A 239 -4.61 5.15 -13.71
CA ILE A 239 -4.53 4.00 -12.81
C ILE A 239 -5.80 4.00 -11.96
N VAL A 240 -6.22 2.85 -11.49
CA VAL A 240 -7.30 2.76 -10.49
C VAL A 240 -6.83 1.82 -9.38
N ASN A 241 -7.09 2.20 -8.13
CA ASN A 241 -7.06 1.26 -7.02
C ASN A 241 -8.48 0.72 -6.81
N LYS A 242 -8.74 -0.52 -7.24
CA LYS A 242 -10.05 -1.20 -7.11
C LYS A 242 -10.29 -1.78 -5.71
N GLY A 243 -9.24 -1.82 -4.89
CA GLY A 243 -9.27 -2.41 -3.59
C GLY A 243 -10.11 -1.65 -2.56
N SER A 244 -10.15 -2.17 -1.34
CA SER A 244 -10.84 -1.54 -0.21
C SER A 244 -9.96 -0.54 0.55
N ALA A 245 -8.63 -0.59 0.40
CA ALA A 245 -7.70 0.28 1.12
C ALA A 245 -6.54 0.80 0.23
N PRO A 246 -5.85 1.88 0.62
CA PRO A 246 -4.58 2.29 0.03
C PRO A 246 -3.45 1.27 0.25
N CYS A 247 -2.37 1.38 -0.53
CA CYS A 247 -1.11 0.72 -0.21
C CYS A 247 -0.35 1.59 0.81
N TYR A 248 -0.18 1.07 2.03
CA TYR A 248 0.50 1.78 3.13
C TYR A 248 2.02 1.60 3.11
N GLN A 249 2.53 0.64 2.34
CA GLN A 249 3.96 0.44 2.17
C GLN A 249 4.54 1.49 1.23
N ASP A 250 5.82 1.79 1.36
CA ASP A 250 6.47 2.71 0.44
C ASP A 250 6.78 2.01 -0.89
N TYR A 251 6.44 2.67 -2.00
CA TYR A 251 6.67 2.14 -3.36
C TYR A 251 7.04 3.25 -4.35
N GLN A 252 7.59 2.88 -5.49
CA GLN A 252 7.91 3.77 -6.60
C GLN A 252 7.35 3.21 -7.90
N VAL A 253 6.85 4.09 -8.76
CA VAL A 253 6.45 3.73 -10.12
C VAL A 253 7.63 3.99 -11.05
N LYS A 254 7.97 3.02 -11.88
CA LYS A 254 9.06 3.11 -12.85
C LYS A 254 8.55 2.87 -14.26
N LEU A 255 9.13 3.60 -15.21
CA LEU A 255 9.02 3.33 -16.64
C LEU A 255 10.34 2.75 -17.14
N CYS A 256 10.26 1.74 -18.00
CA CYS A 256 11.41 1.14 -18.65
C CYS A 256 11.29 1.30 -20.17
N LEU A 257 12.37 1.77 -20.80
CA LEU A 257 12.58 1.73 -22.25
C LEU A 257 13.66 0.71 -22.55
N GLU A 258 13.36 -0.26 -23.40
CA GLU A 258 14.28 -1.35 -23.74
C GLU A 258 14.35 -1.56 -25.24
N SER A 259 15.57 -1.57 -25.79
CA SER A 259 15.89 -2.01 -27.15
C SER A 259 16.83 -3.22 -27.10
N GLU A 260 17.27 -3.72 -28.25
CA GLU A 260 18.28 -4.79 -28.30
C GLU A 260 19.65 -4.35 -27.74
N LEU A 261 19.93 -3.03 -27.70
CA LEU A 261 21.25 -2.49 -27.37
C LEU A 261 21.32 -1.90 -25.96
N GLU A 262 20.20 -1.42 -25.44
CA GLU A 262 20.18 -0.71 -24.16
C GLU A 262 18.83 -0.82 -23.45
N ARG A 263 18.90 -0.65 -22.13
CA ARG A 263 17.76 -0.55 -21.24
C ARG A 263 17.93 0.66 -20.34
N GLN A 264 16.89 1.49 -20.24
CA GLN A 264 16.88 2.70 -19.42
C GLN A 264 15.62 2.73 -18.57
N GLU A 265 15.81 2.97 -17.27
CA GLU A 265 14.73 3.05 -16.29
C GLU A 265 14.57 4.48 -15.77
N PHE A 266 13.32 4.90 -15.61
CA PHE A 266 12.94 6.23 -15.16
C PHE A 266 12.00 6.09 -13.96
N VAL A 267 12.36 6.71 -12.83
CA VAL A 267 11.47 6.79 -11.67
C VAL A 267 10.51 7.95 -11.88
N LEU A 268 9.21 7.66 -11.83
CA LEU A 268 8.15 8.68 -11.98
C LEU A 268 7.97 9.47 -10.68
N LYS A 269 7.63 10.74 -10.81
CA LYS A 269 7.42 11.68 -9.69
C LYS A 269 5.98 11.60 -9.17
N ILE A 270 5.62 10.48 -8.56
CA ILE A 270 4.28 10.26 -8.03
C ILE A 270 4.07 10.91 -6.65
N ASP A 271 2.88 11.47 -6.41
CA ASP A 271 2.43 11.82 -5.07
C ASP A 271 1.59 10.67 -4.48
N LYS A 272 2.27 9.77 -3.76
CA LYS A 272 1.67 8.58 -3.14
C LYS A 272 0.53 8.91 -2.18
N LYS A 273 0.53 10.11 -1.59
CA LYS A 273 -0.54 10.54 -0.65
C LYS A 273 -1.88 10.74 -1.34
N THR A 274 -1.86 10.95 -2.66
CA THR A 274 -3.07 11.10 -3.47
C THR A 274 -3.55 9.76 -4.04
N TRP A 275 -2.70 8.73 -4.05
CA TRP A 275 -3.00 7.39 -4.56
C TRP A 275 -3.69 6.55 -3.50
N LYS A 276 -4.96 6.90 -3.22
CA LYS A 276 -5.83 6.20 -2.28
C LYS A 276 -6.70 5.17 -3.01
N LEU A 277 -7.99 5.44 -3.15
CA LEU A 277 -8.98 4.55 -3.75
C LEU A 277 -9.57 5.15 -5.01
N GLY A 278 -10.01 4.29 -5.92
CA GLY A 278 -10.64 4.72 -7.16
C GLY A 278 -9.62 5.27 -8.16
N ASP A 279 -10.09 6.19 -9.01
CA ASP A 279 -9.33 6.67 -10.16
C ASP A 279 -8.19 7.61 -9.78
N ILE A 280 -7.03 7.35 -10.36
CA ILE A 280 -5.77 8.04 -10.15
C ILE A 280 -5.22 8.44 -11.51
N THR A 281 -5.04 9.73 -11.73
CA THR A 281 -4.43 10.25 -12.96
C THR A 281 -3.02 10.74 -12.65
N HIS A 282 -2.05 10.32 -13.46
CA HIS A 282 -0.66 10.76 -13.34
C HIS A 282 -0.13 11.15 -14.70
N ASN A 283 0.27 12.40 -14.84
CA ASN A 283 0.84 12.93 -16.07
C ASN A 283 2.28 13.32 -15.76
N GLU A 284 3.22 12.91 -16.61
CA GLU A 284 4.64 13.30 -16.50
C GLU A 284 5.27 13.53 -17.87
N ILE A 285 6.17 14.51 -18.00
CA ILE A 285 7.11 14.59 -19.12
C ILE A 285 8.45 14.09 -18.63
N ILE A 286 8.86 12.93 -19.13
CA ILE A 286 10.14 12.30 -18.78
C ILE A 286 11.22 12.87 -19.68
N SER A 287 12.26 13.47 -19.09
CA SER A 287 13.43 13.91 -19.85
C SER A 287 14.28 12.70 -20.25
N LEU A 288 14.45 12.48 -21.55
CA LEU A 288 15.22 11.37 -22.08
C LEU A 288 16.71 11.73 -22.12
N PRO A 289 17.63 10.78 -21.86
CA PRO A 289 19.05 10.98 -22.11
C PRO A 289 19.35 10.82 -23.61
N VAL A 290 20.63 10.69 -23.95
CA VAL A 290 21.01 10.27 -25.30
C VAL A 290 20.68 8.79 -25.45
N LEU A 291 19.69 8.51 -26.27
CA LEU A 291 19.31 7.16 -26.68
C LEU A 291 19.64 6.99 -28.18
N PRO A 292 20.22 5.84 -28.61
CA PRO A 292 20.28 5.45 -30.00
C PRO A 292 18.91 5.53 -30.70
N GLU A 293 18.93 5.85 -31.99
CA GLU A 293 17.73 5.79 -32.79
C GLU A 293 17.27 4.35 -32.95
N GLY A 294 15.97 4.12 -32.92
CA GLY A 294 15.41 2.79 -33.06
C GLY A 294 14.06 2.61 -32.40
N GLU A 295 13.57 1.38 -32.44
CA GLU A 295 12.35 0.98 -31.76
C GLU A 295 12.66 0.47 -30.36
N TYR A 296 11.90 0.96 -29.39
CA TYR A 296 12.01 0.58 -27.98
C TYR A 296 10.69 0.00 -27.52
N THR A 297 10.76 -1.03 -26.69
CA THR A 297 9.62 -1.47 -25.88
C THR A 297 9.48 -0.55 -24.69
N ILE A 298 8.27 -0.09 -24.44
CA ILE A 298 7.91 0.70 -23.26
C ILE A 298 7.13 -0.19 -22.30
N SER A 299 7.57 -0.21 -21.04
CA SER A 299 6.97 -1.02 -19.97
C SER A 299 6.89 -0.20 -18.68
N ALA A 300 5.95 -0.53 -17.79
CA ALA A 300 5.80 0.13 -16.49
C ALA A 300 5.71 -0.90 -15.36
N GLY A 301 6.20 -0.52 -14.19
CA GLY A 301 6.18 -1.37 -12.99
C GLY A 301 6.06 -0.54 -11.73
N ILE A 302 5.55 -1.15 -10.66
CA ILE A 302 5.56 -0.58 -9.31
C ILE A 302 6.46 -1.45 -8.45
N PHE A 303 7.33 -0.83 -7.66
CA PHE A 303 8.32 -1.51 -6.83
C PHE A 303 8.25 -1.02 -5.40
N PHE A 304 8.28 -1.93 -4.43
CA PHE A 304 8.40 -1.58 -3.02
C PHE A 304 9.80 -1.03 -2.71
N SER A 305 9.98 -0.45 -1.52
CA SER A 305 11.24 0.15 -1.08
C SER A 305 12.42 -0.84 -1.02
N ASP A 306 12.16 -2.13 -0.86
CA ASP A 306 13.15 -3.21 -0.89
C ASP A 306 13.56 -3.61 -2.32
N GLY A 307 12.90 -3.05 -3.34
CA GLY A 307 13.11 -3.35 -4.76
C GLY A 307 12.29 -4.52 -5.29
N SER A 308 11.45 -5.16 -4.47
CA SER A 308 10.55 -6.21 -4.94
C SER A 308 9.41 -5.62 -5.79
N PRO A 309 8.94 -6.31 -6.84
CA PRO A 309 7.86 -5.81 -7.67
C PRO A 309 6.50 -5.99 -7.01
N MET A 310 5.63 -5.00 -7.18
CA MET A 310 4.22 -5.10 -6.88
C MET A 310 3.48 -5.65 -8.11
N GLY A 311 2.75 -6.75 -7.92
CA GLY A 311 1.84 -7.26 -8.93
C GLY A 311 0.69 -6.29 -9.17
N LEU A 312 0.49 -5.91 -10.43
CA LEU A 312 -0.65 -5.14 -10.90
C LEU A 312 -1.73 -6.09 -11.42
N ASP A 313 -2.98 -5.68 -11.23
CA ASP A 313 -4.16 -6.37 -11.75
C ASP A 313 -4.24 -6.18 -13.29
N LEU A 314 -3.40 -6.93 -14.00
CA LEU A 314 -3.18 -6.87 -15.45
C LEU A 314 -2.97 -8.29 -16.00
N GLU A 315 -3.66 -8.65 -17.08
CA GLU A 315 -3.49 -9.95 -17.77
C GLU A 315 -2.11 -10.11 -18.39
N GLU A 316 -1.49 -8.99 -18.77
CA GLU A 316 -0.16 -8.92 -19.34
C GLU A 316 0.88 -9.54 -18.39
N GLU A 317 1.73 -10.40 -18.94
CA GLU A 317 2.75 -11.07 -18.15
C GLU A 317 3.77 -10.06 -17.60
N MET A 318 3.95 -10.08 -16.28
CA MET A 318 4.99 -9.32 -15.61
C MET A 318 6.36 -9.96 -15.86
N LYS A 319 7.25 -9.22 -16.51
CA LYS A 319 8.64 -9.65 -16.71
C LYS A 319 9.58 -8.72 -15.96
N GLU A 320 10.37 -9.29 -15.04
CA GLU A 320 11.34 -8.55 -14.22
C GLU A 320 10.71 -7.35 -13.47
N GLY A 321 9.45 -7.48 -13.06
CA GLY A 321 8.70 -6.42 -12.37
C GLY A 321 8.03 -5.39 -13.27
N TYR A 322 8.10 -5.56 -14.60
CA TYR A 322 7.52 -4.64 -15.57
C TYR A 322 6.43 -5.30 -16.42
N TYR A 323 5.38 -4.54 -16.68
CA TYR A 323 4.30 -4.88 -17.60
C TYR A 323 4.51 -4.13 -18.92
N ARG A 324 4.51 -4.88 -20.03
CA ARG A 324 4.68 -4.31 -21.37
C ARG A 324 3.48 -3.47 -21.74
N LEU A 325 3.71 -2.21 -22.08
CA LEU A 325 2.66 -1.29 -22.55
C LEU A 325 2.60 -1.22 -24.08
N GLY A 326 3.76 -1.26 -24.74
CA GLY A 326 3.80 -1.18 -26.21
C GLY A 326 5.18 -0.87 -26.76
N LYS A 327 5.23 -0.08 -27.84
CA LYS A 327 6.47 0.35 -28.50
C LYS A 327 6.50 1.87 -28.67
N VAL A 328 7.69 2.44 -28.75
CA VAL A 328 7.96 3.85 -29.07
C VAL A 328 9.20 3.94 -29.97
N THR A 329 9.22 4.87 -30.91
CA THR A 329 10.39 5.10 -31.77
C THR A 329 11.20 6.30 -31.28
N ILE A 330 12.50 6.10 -31.07
CA ILE A 330 13.46 7.16 -30.79
C ILE A 330 14.05 7.66 -32.12
N CYS A 331 14.02 8.97 -32.32
CA CYS A 331 14.54 9.64 -33.52
C CYS A 331 15.49 10.78 -33.14
N SER A 332 16.32 11.26 -34.07
CA SER A 332 17.12 12.48 -33.91
C SER A 332 16.28 13.76 -33.84
N LYS A 333 15.09 13.76 -34.46
CA LYS A 333 14.18 14.90 -34.45
C LYS A 333 12.72 14.47 -34.62
N THR A 334 11.81 15.15 -33.96
CA THR A 334 10.37 15.08 -34.11
C THR A 334 9.82 16.40 -34.65
N ALA A 335 8.59 16.36 -35.17
CA ALA A 335 7.96 17.54 -35.74
C ALA A 335 7.58 18.61 -34.68
N MET A 336 7.52 18.22 -33.41
CA MET A 336 7.13 19.08 -32.28
C MET A 336 8.12 18.95 -31.13
N ASP A 337 8.21 19.99 -30.32
CA ASP A 337 8.95 19.95 -29.07
C ASP A 337 8.09 19.31 -27.97
N LEU A 338 8.32 18.02 -27.74
CA LEU A 338 7.58 17.26 -26.73
C LEU A 338 8.00 17.58 -25.29
N ALA A 339 9.12 18.28 -25.08
CA ALA A 339 9.54 18.69 -23.73
C ALA A 339 8.62 19.78 -23.16
N HIS A 340 7.99 20.58 -24.03
CA HIS A 340 7.04 21.63 -23.67
C HIS A 340 5.60 21.28 -24.10
N ALA A 341 5.33 20.00 -24.36
CA ALA A 341 4.05 19.52 -24.90
C ALA A 341 2.82 20.04 -24.14
N TRP A 342 2.93 20.25 -22.83
CA TRP A 342 1.83 20.71 -21.98
C TRP A 342 1.66 22.22 -21.90
N GLU A 343 2.66 22.99 -22.32
CA GLU A 343 2.56 24.45 -22.43
C GLU A 343 1.74 24.82 -23.68
N ASP A 344 1.97 24.08 -24.77
CA ASP A 344 1.29 24.29 -26.05
C ASP A 344 -0.03 23.51 -26.16
N PHE A 345 -0.18 22.43 -25.40
CA PHE A 345 -1.33 21.55 -25.45
C PHE A 345 -1.61 20.93 -24.07
N TYR A 346 -2.53 21.54 -23.33
CA TYR A 346 -3.02 21.00 -22.06
C TYR A 346 -4.45 20.45 -22.25
N PRO A 347 -4.61 19.16 -22.58
CA PRO A 347 -5.91 18.55 -22.73
C PRO A 347 -6.47 18.21 -21.34
N GLU A 348 -6.71 19.21 -20.50
CA GLU A 348 -7.68 19.08 -19.39
C GLU A 348 -9.13 19.12 -19.91
N GLY A 349 -9.34 18.64 -21.13
CA GLY A 349 -10.62 18.09 -21.49
C GLY A 349 -10.77 16.79 -20.73
N TYR A 350 -11.35 16.87 -19.52
CA TYR A 350 -12.11 15.84 -18.82
C TYR A 350 -11.87 14.43 -19.41
N TYR A 351 -11.18 13.54 -18.67
CA TYR A 351 -11.38 12.11 -18.91
C TYR A 351 -12.90 11.91 -18.95
N PRO A 352 -13.48 11.46 -20.08
CA PRO A 352 -14.91 11.27 -20.12
C PRO A 352 -15.24 10.33 -18.97
N LEU A 353 -16.18 10.71 -18.12
CA LEU A 353 -16.77 9.86 -17.08
C LEU A 353 -17.47 8.61 -17.66
N GLU A 354 -17.24 8.31 -18.94
CA GLU A 354 -17.60 7.06 -19.56
C GLU A 354 -16.49 6.06 -19.22
N ASP A 355 -16.81 5.09 -18.38
CA ASP A 355 -16.01 3.89 -18.25
C ASP A 355 -15.65 3.38 -19.66
N PRO A 356 -14.36 3.10 -19.95
CA PRO A 356 -14.00 2.45 -21.20
C PRO A 356 -14.87 1.20 -21.35
N LYS A 357 -15.62 1.13 -22.46
CA LYS A 357 -16.32 -0.08 -22.84
C LYS A 357 -15.30 -1.20 -22.88
N VAL A 358 -15.55 -2.26 -22.09
CA VAL A 358 -14.77 -3.49 -22.15
C VAL A 358 -14.73 -3.94 -23.62
N PRO A 359 -13.56 -4.33 -24.18
CA PRO A 359 -13.51 -4.91 -25.51
C PRO A 359 -14.47 -6.10 -25.60
N ASP A 360 -15.26 -6.16 -26.68
CA ASP A 360 -16.18 -7.27 -26.96
C ASP A 360 -15.45 -8.62 -27.07
#